data_AF-A0A9X7WG39-F1
#
_entry.id   AF-A0A9X7WG39-F1
#
_cell.length_a   1.000
_cell.length_b   1.000
_cell.length_c   1.000
_cell.angle_alpha   90.00
_cell.angle_beta   90.00
_cell.angle_gamma   90.00
#
_symmetry.space_group_name_H-M   'P 1'
#
loop_
_entity.id
_entity.type
_entity.pdbx_description
1 polymer ?
#
loop_
_entity_poly.entity_id
_entity_poly.type
_entity_poly.pdbx_seq_one_letter_code
_entity_poly.pdbx_strand_id
1 'polypeptide(L)'
;MTNRKPLRGIELRYVLTHYLQHHGTCSIGELAAELDSRGFAVAGRPSKAISDALRWERGRGRVFRRGRGRYGPASMPRSTEHRIHQRVMALRAEAAHDPRRNPT
;
A
#
# COMPACT_ATOMS: atom_id res chain seq x y z
N MET A 1 21.22 6.50 4.81
CA MET A 1 19.99 6.10 5.51
C MET A 1 18.83 6.80 4.82
N THR A 2 18.15 6.13 3.88
CA THR A 2 17.03 6.74 3.15
C THR A 2 15.90 7.04 4.12
N ASN A 3 15.58 8.32 4.34
CA ASN A 3 14.47 8.70 5.20
C ASN A 3 13.17 8.27 4.51
N ARG A 4 12.57 7.19 5.04
CA ARG A 4 11.36 6.57 4.49
C ARG A 4 10.25 6.70 5.49
N LYS A 5 9.07 7.08 5.01
CA LYS A 5 7.88 7.22 5.86
C LYS A 5 7.36 5.83 6.26
N PRO A 6 7.34 5.48 7.57
CA PRO A 6 6.83 4.18 8.00
C PRO A 6 5.31 4.16 7.93
N LEU A 7 4.75 3.25 7.14
CA LEU A 7 3.30 2.99 7.08
C LEU A 7 2.91 1.92 8.09
N ARG A 8 1.80 2.15 8.80
CA ARG A 8 1.25 1.23 9.79
C ARG A 8 -0.27 1.13 9.68
N GLY A 9 -0.82 0.02 10.17
CA GLY A 9 -2.27 -0.15 10.33
C GLY A 9 -3.06 0.19 9.06
N ILE A 10 -3.96 1.16 9.18
CA ILE A 10 -4.87 1.58 8.10
C ILE A 10 -4.16 2.21 6.91
N GLU A 11 -3.03 2.89 7.13
CA GLU A 11 -2.30 3.57 6.05
C GLU A 11 -1.68 2.57 5.09
N LEU A 12 -1.02 1.54 5.64
CA LEU A 12 -0.47 0.45 4.84
C LEU A 12 -1.57 -0.27 4.05
N ARG A 13 -2.71 -0.55 4.69
CA ARG A 13 -3.87 -1.17 4.04
C ARG A 13 -4.38 -0.31 2.88
N TYR A 14 -4.52 0.99 3.09
CA TYR A 14 -5.04 1.92 2.10
C TYR A 14 -4.10 2.06 0.90
N VAL A 15 -2.79 2.21 1.13
CA VAL A 15 -1.81 2.32 0.05
C VAL A 15 -1.80 1.05 -0.81
N LEU A 16 -1.83 -0.13 -0.19
CA LEU A 16 -1.83 -1.41 -0.91
C LEU A 16 -3.13 -1.63 -1.70
N THR A 17 -4.29 -1.38 -1.07
CA THR A 17 -5.59 -1.52 -1.74
C THR A 17 -5.76 -0.52 -2.87
N HIS A 18 -5.34 0.74 -2.67
CA HIS A 18 -5.33 1.76 -3.72
C HIS A 18 -4.46 1.32 -4.90
N TYR A 19 -3.27 0.80 -4.64
CA TYR A 19 -2.38 0.33 -5.70
C TYR A 19 -3.00 -0.83 -6.49
N LEU A 20 -3.54 -1.84 -5.81
CA LEU A 20 -4.21 -2.96 -6.47
C LEU A 20 -5.41 -2.49 -7.31
N GLN A 21 -6.15 -1.47 -6.87
CA GLN A 21 -7.27 -0.93 -7.65
C GLN A 21 -6.83 -0.32 -8.99
N HIS A 22 -5.65 0.29 -9.04
CA HIS A 22 -5.15 0.97 -10.24
C HIS A 22 -4.29 0.07 -11.14
N HIS A 23 -3.61 -0.92 -10.55
CA HIS A 23 -2.64 -1.78 -11.25
C HIS A 23 -3.12 -3.23 -11.41
N GLY A 24 -4.27 -3.59 -10.85
CA GLY A 24 -4.83 -4.93 -10.95
C GLY A 24 -4.12 -5.94 -10.04
N THR A 25 -3.89 -7.15 -10.56
CA THR A 25 -3.32 -8.24 -9.75
C THR A 25 -1.80 -8.08 -9.62
N CYS A 26 -1.31 -7.92 -8.39
CA CYS A 26 0.12 -7.79 -8.09
C CYS A 26 0.58 -8.86 -7.10
N SER A 27 1.87 -9.20 -7.19
CA SER A 27 2.60 -10.00 -6.22
C SER A 27 3.03 -9.19 -5.00
N ILE A 28 3.30 -9.86 -3.88
CA ILE A 28 3.86 -9.23 -2.68
C ILE A 28 5.20 -8.55 -2.99
N GLY A 29 5.99 -9.10 -3.93
CA GLY A 29 7.26 -8.51 -4.34
C GLY A 29 7.08 -7.15 -5.03
N GLU A 30 6.16 -7.08 -5.99
CA GLU A 30 5.79 -5.83 -6.67
C GLU A 30 5.23 -4.80 -5.67
N LEU A 31 4.36 -5.25 -4.76
CA LEU A 31 3.83 -4.38 -3.71
C LEU A 31 4.93 -3.84 -2.78
N ALA A 32 5.92 -4.65 -2.43
CA ALA A 32 7.05 -4.21 -1.60
C ALA A 32 7.95 -3.22 -2.36
N ALA A 33 8.25 -3.50 -3.63
CA ALA A 33 9.02 -2.61 -4.49
C ALA A 33 8.33 -1.26 -4.68
N GLU A 34 7.01 -1.27 -4.82
CA GLU A 34 6.22 -0.04 -4.93
C GLU A 34 6.23 0.81 -3.65
N LEU A 35 6.16 0.17 -2.48
CA LEU A 35 6.30 0.90 -1.23
C LEU A 35 7.68 1.56 -1.15
N ASP A 36 8.72 0.83 -1.52
CA ASP A 36 10.09 1.33 -1.47
C ASP A 36 10.33 2.48 -2.46
N SER A 37 9.87 2.35 -3.71
CA SER A 37 10.03 3.37 -4.75
C SER A 37 9.36 4.70 -4.38
N ARG A 38 8.23 4.63 -3.66
CA ARG A 38 7.50 5.80 -3.14
C ARG A 38 8.05 6.34 -1.82
N GLY A 39 9.15 5.79 -1.31
CA GLY A 39 9.77 6.23 -0.06
C GLY A 39 9.00 5.79 1.19
N PHE A 40 8.18 4.73 1.09
CA PHE A 40 7.52 4.13 2.24
C PHE A 40 8.33 2.97 2.82
N ALA A 41 8.17 2.77 4.12
CA ALA A 41 8.70 1.61 4.83
C ALA A 41 7.59 0.91 5.62
N VAL A 42 7.80 -0.35 5.98
CA VAL A 42 6.93 -1.10 6.89
C VAL A 42 7.72 -1.62 8.07
N ALA A 43 7.05 -1.80 9.21
CA ALA A 43 7.70 -2.38 10.38
C ALA A 43 7.93 -3.89 10.19
N GLY A 44 9.16 -4.34 10.43
CA GLY A 44 9.54 -5.75 10.35
C GLY A 44 9.58 -6.29 8.91
N ARG A 45 9.27 -7.59 8.74
CA ARG A 45 9.39 -8.28 7.45
C ARG A 45 8.31 -7.81 6.45
N PRO A 46 8.68 -7.21 5.31
CA PRO A 46 7.70 -6.62 4.38
C PRO A 46 6.64 -7.59 3.88
N SER A 47 7.03 -8.82 3.50
CA SER A 47 6.08 -9.80 2.98
C SER A 47 5.00 -10.18 4.00
N LYS A 48 5.37 -10.24 5.29
CA LYS A 48 4.42 -10.53 6.37
C LYS A 48 3.49 -9.35 6.60
N ALA A 49 4.04 -8.13 6.72
CA ALA A 49 3.25 -6.92 6.92
C ALA A 49 2.22 -6.71 5.79
N ILE A 50 2.64 -6.87 4.53
CA ILE A 50 1.77 -6.77 3.35
C ILE A 50 0.69 -7.87 3.38
N SER A 51 1.08 -9.12 3.63
CA SER A 51 0.11 -10.24 3.69
C SER A 51 -0.93 -10.04 4.79
N ASP A 52 -0.49 -9.59 5.97
CA ASP A 52 -1.37 -9.35 7.11
C ASP A 52 -2.31 -8.15 6.82
N ALA A 53 -1.81 -7.05 6.24
CA ALA A 53 -2.63 -5.92 5.81
C ALA A 53 -3.69 -6.33 4.77
N LEU A 54 -3.30 -7.10 3.75
CA LEU A 54 -4.24 -7.56 2.72
C LEU A 54 -5.21 -8.62 3.24
N ARG A 55 -4.84 -9.43 4.24
CA ARG A 55 -5.79 -10.34 4.92
C ARG A 55 -6.95 -9.55 5.54
N TRP A 56 -6.68 -8.41 6.17
CA TRP A 56 -7.72 -7.54 6.70
C TRP A 56 -8.63 -6.98 5.59
N GLU A 57 -8.06 -6.51 4.49
CA GLU A 57 -8.84 -5.93 3.39
C GLU A 57 -9.63 -7.00 2.61
N ARG A 58 -9.14 -8.26 2.58
CA ARG A 58 -9.92 -9.42 2.11
C ARG A 58 -11.17 -9.65 2.93
N GLY A 59 -11.06 -9.59 4.27
CA GLY A 59 -12.21 -9.69 5.17
C GLY A 59 -13.24 -8.57 4.95
N ARG A 60 -12.82 -7.43 4.40
CA ARG A 60 -13.69 -6.31 4.01
C ARG A 60 -14.21 -6.39 2.58
N GLY A 61 -13.87 -7.45 1.83
CA GLY A 61 -14.28 -7.63 0.44
C GLY A 61 -13.65 -6.68 -0.56
N ARG A 62 -12.57 -5.97 -0.21
CA ARG A 62 -11.94 -4.93 -1.04
C ARG A 62 -10.82 -5.44 -1.94
N VAL A 63 -10.25 -6.59 -1.60
CA VAL A 63 -9.21 -7.28 -2.36
C VAL A 63 -9.45 -8.78 -2.28
N PHE A 64 -8.93 -9.55 -3.24
CA PHE A 64 -8.93 -11.02 -3.19
C PHE A 64 -7.53 -11.58 -3.38
N ARG A 65 -7.32 -12.82 -2.95
CA ARG A 65 -6.08 -13.57 -3.22
C ARG A 65 -6.25 -14.32 -4.53
N ARG A 66 -5.35 -14.11 -5.50
CA ARG A 66 -5.35 -14.83 -6.80
C ARG A 66 -4.51 -16.10 -6.80
N GLY A 67 -3.55 -16.22 -5.90
CA GLY A 67 -2.62 -17.34 -5.85
C GLY A 67 -1.61 -17.19 -4.74
N ARG A 68 -0.51 -17.97 -4.78
CA ARG A 68 0.58 -17.82 -3.82
C ARG A 68 1.21 -16.43 -3.97
N GLY A 69 1.10 -15.63 -2.90
CA GLY A 69 1.69 -14.29 -2.84
C GLY A 69 1.15 -13.28 -3.86
N ARG A 70 -0.01 -13.53 -4.49
CA ARG A 70 -0.63 -12.62 -5.47
C ARG A 70 -2.02 -12.20 -5.00
N TYR A 71 -2.31 -10.92 -5.12
CA TYR A 71 -3.56 -10.29 -4.73
C TYR A 71 -4.08 -9.39 -5.84
N GLY A 72 -5.40 -9.22 -5.94
CA GLY A 72 -6.03 -8.32 -6.90
C GLY A 72 -7.15 -7.50 -6.25
N PRO A 73 -7.61 -6.44 -6.91
CA PRO A 73 -8.68 -5.59 -6.42
C PRO A 73 -10.03 -6.30 -6.50
N ALA A 74 -10.90 -6.03 -5.55
CA ALA A 74 -12.31 -6.40 -5.61
C ALA A 74 -13.18 -5.14 -5.68
N SER A 75 -14.50 -5.31 -5.64
CA SER A 75 -15.42 -4.16 -5.69
C SER A 75 -15.33 -3.32 -4.41
N MET A 76 -15.46 -2.00 -4.55
CA MET A 76 -15.47 -1.06 -3.44
C MET A 76 -16.55 0.02 -3.62
N PRO A 77 -17.27 0.40 -2.56
CA PRO A 77 -18.15 1.57 -2.62
C PRO A 77 -17.35 2.84 -2.94
N ARG A 78 -17.88 3.67 -3.86
CA ARG A 78 -17.20 4.90 -4.33
C ARG A 78 -16.77 5.85 -3.21
N SER A 79 -17.57 5.96 -2.15
CA SER A 79 -17.22 6.78 -0.97
C SER A 79 -15.99 6.26 -0.22
N THR A 80 -15.84 4.94 -0.13
CA THR A 80 -14.66 4.32 0.49
C THR A 80 -13.45 4.48 -0.41
N GLU A 81 -13.60 4.29 -1.72
CA GLU A 81 -12.55 4.49 -2.70
C GLU A 81 -12.03 5.94 -2.65
N HIS A 82 -12.94 6.92 -2.65
CA HIS A 82 -12.59 8.33 -2.54
C HIS A 82 -11.81 8.63 -1.25
N ARG A 83 -12.28 8.14 -0.09
CA ARG A 83 -11.57 8.32 1.18
C ARG A 83 -10.17 7.69 1.17
N ILE A 84 -10.04 6.49 0.59
CA ILE A 84 -8.74 5.82 0.45
C ILE A 84 -7.83 6.64 -0.46
N HIS A 85 -8.33 7.06 -1.63
CA HIS A 85 -7.59 7.87 -2.59
C HIS A 85 -7.03 9.14 -1.93
N GLN A 86 -7.88 9.93 -1.28
CA GLN A 86 -7.47 11.17 -0.62
C GLN A 86 -6.36 10.93 0.43
N ARG A 87 -6.52 9.90 1.27
CA ARG A 87 -5.50 9.58 2.27
C ARG A 87 -4.19 9.12 1.61
N VAL A 88 -4.24 8.33 0.55
CA VAL A 88 -3.05 7.86 -0.17
C VAL A 88 -2.32 9.01 -0.86
N MET A 89 -3.05 9.96 -1.48
CA MET A 89 -2.42 11.14 -2.07
C MET A 89 -1.72 12.00 -1.01
N ALA A 90 -2.35 12.21 0.14
CA ALA A 90 -1.72 12.92 1.27
C ALA A 90 -0.43 12.22 1.74
N LEU A 91 -0.47 10.89 1.93
CA LEU A 91 0.71 10.12 2.34
C LEU A 91 1.85 10.20 1.32
N ARG A 92 1.53 10.22 0.02
CA ARG A 92 2.53 10.38 -1.04
C ARG A 92 3.14 11.77 -1.02
N ALA A 93 2.33 12.81 -0.83
CA ALA A 93 2.82 14.19 -0.69
C ALA A 93 3.75 14.33 0.53
N GLU A 94 3.36 13.76 1.68
CA GLU A 94 4.19 13.74 2.89
C GLU A 94 5.53 13.02 2.67
N ALA A 95 5.55 11.89 1.97
CA ALA A 95 6.78 11.15 1.67
C ALA A 95 7.66 11.86 0.62
N ALA A 96 7.05 12.55 -0.35
CA ALA A 96 7.76 13.33 -1.36
C ALA A 96 8.36 14.62 -0.78
N HIS A 97 7.69 15.23 0.19
CA HIS A 97 8.14 16.47 0.84
C HIS A 97 9.12 16.23 1.99
N ASP A 98 9.49 14.98 2.30
CA ASP A 98 10.45 14.70 3.37
C ASP A 98 11.81 15.35 3.03
N PRO A 99 12.21 16.43 3.71
CA PRO A 99 13.38 17.23 3.33
C PRO A 99 14.70 16.48 3.56
N ARG A 100 14.65 15.33 4.24
CA ARG A 100 15.82 14.46 4.45
C ARG A 100 16.00 13.44 3.32
N ARG A 101 15.07 13.39 2.35
CA ARG A 101 15.18 12.58 1.13
C ARG A 101 15.93 13.43 0.09
N ASN A 102 17.26 13.44 0.16
CA ASN A 102 18.08 14.11 -0.85
C ASN A 102 17.76 13.54 -2.24
N PRO A 103 17.45 14.37 -3.26
CA PRO A 103 17.44 13.90 -4.63
C PRO A 103 18.88 13.53 -5.01
N THR A 104 19.03 12.37 -5.66
CA THR A 104 20.33 11.88 -6.17
C THR A 104 20.63 12.56 -7.48
#